data_AF-A0A553UNJ9-F1
#
_entry.id   AF-A0A553UNJ9-F1
#
_cell.length_a   1.000
_cell.length_b   1.000
_cell.length_c   1.000
_cell.angle_alpha   90.00
_cell.angle_beta   90.00
_cell.angle_gamma   90.00
#
_symmetry.space_group_name_H-M   'P 1'
#
loop_
_entity.id
_entity.type
_entity.pdbx_description
1 polymer ?
#
loop_
_entity_poly.entity_id
_entity_poly.type
_entity_poly.pdbx_seq_one_letter_code
_entity_poly.pdbx_strand_id
1 'polypeptide(L)'
;MKTPITVLRWIVRIAGIAALGMGLIFWGGSGYALLSAHQGLGYLVTLGLLLLAILGFRQGVAPGLLITAIIWSLVVPAIGSMQLKLLPGDQHWVIQVFHLLLGVGAIAFSEIIAGRALRSCAA
;
A
#
# COMPACT_ATOMS: atom_id res chain seq x y z
N MET A 1 -11.66 -9.82 -16.72
CA MET A 1 -11.10 -9.21 -15.48
C MET A 1 -9.57 -9.24 -15.41
N LYS A 2 -8.86 -9.97 -16.28
CA LYS A 2 -7.39 -10.08 -16.24
C LYS A 2 -6.68 -8.72 -16.42
N THR A 3 -7.05 -7.95 -17.43
CA THR A 3 -6.36 -6.67 -17.75
C THR A 3 -6.40 -5.64 -16.61
N PRO A 4 -7.56 -5.32 -16.00
CA PRO A 4 -7.60 -4.39 -14.87
C PRO A 4 -6.76 -4.84 -13.67
N ILE A 5 -6.79 -6.14 -13.33
CA ILE A 5 -6.01 -6.70 -12.21
C ILE A 5 -4.50 -6.56 -12.48
N THR A 6 -4.05 -6.87 -13.69
CA THR A 6 -2.64 -6.73 -14.07
C THR A 6 -2.19 -5.27 -14.03
N VAL A 7 -3.00 -4.35 -14.55
CA VAL A 7 -2.69 -2.91 -14.54
C VAL A 7 -2.59 -2.39 -13.10
N LEU A 8 -3.58 -2.68 -12.26
CA LEU A 8 -3.58 -2.24 -10.86
C LEU A 8 -2.39 -2.82 -10.08
N ARG A 9 -2.04 -4.10 -10.30
CA ARG A 9 -0.86 -4.72 -9.69
C ARG A 9 0.42 -3.96 -10.01
N TRP A 10 0.63 -3.62 -11.28
CA TRP A 10 1.82 -2.86 -11.70
C TRP A 10 1.82 -1.43 -11.18
N ILE A 11 0.67 -0.75 -11.15
CA ILE A 11 0.54 0.57 -10.54
C ILE A 11 0.99 0.52 -9.07
N VAL A 12 0.42 -0.40 -8.27
CA VAL A 12 0.75 -0.52 -6.85
C VAL A 12 2.23 -0.87 -6.67
N ARG A 13 2.79 -1.76 -7.49
CA ARG A 13 4.20 -2.15 -7.40
C ARG A 13 5.14 -0.98 -7.66
N ILE A 14 4.97 -0.27 -8.77
CA ILE A 14 5.86 0.83 -9.15
C ILE A 14 5.71 1.99 -8.17
N ALA A 15 4.47 2.39 -7.87
CA ALA A 15 4.19 3.47 -6.92
C ALA A 15 4.68 3.13 -5.51
N GLY A 16 4.51 1.88 -5.07
CA GLY A 16 4.94 1.40 -3.77
C GLY A 16 6.46 1.38 -3.62
N ILE A 17 7.20 0.91 -4.64
CA ILE A 17 8.67 0.94 -4.62
C ILE A 17 9.18 2.38 -4.59
N ALA A 18 8.59 3.27 -5.40
CA ALA A 18 8.96 4.69 -5.39
C ALA A 18 8.65 5.35 -4.02
N ALA A 19 7.47 5.10 -3.45
CA ALA A 19 7.09 5.62 -2.14
C ALA A 19 7.99 5.08 -1.03
N LEU A 20 8.36 3.80 -1.07
CA LEU A 20 9.28 3.18 -0.12
C LEU A 20 10.67 3.85 -0.18
N GLY A 21 11.20 4.07 -1.38
CA GLY A 21 12.47 4.78 -1.57
C GLY A 21 12.43 6.20 -0.98
N MET A 22 11.36 6.96 -1.27
CA MET A 22 11.18 8.29 -0.67
C MET A 22 11.06 8.23 0.86
N GLY A 23 10.31 7.27 1.40
CA GLY A 23 10.15 7.10 2.84
C GLY A 23 11.48 6.82 3.57
N LEU A 24 12.36 6.03 2.95
CA LEU A 24 13.70 5.77 3.48
C LEU A 24 14.60 7.02 3.42
N ILE A 25 14.48 7.83 2.37
CA ILE A 25 15.19 9.13 2.27
C ILE A 25 14.72 10.08 3.39
N PHE A 26 13.41 10.13 3.66
CA PHE A 26 12.83 10.96 4.72
C PHE A 26 13.24 10.49 6.11
N TRP A 27 13.33 9.16 6.31
CA TRP A 27 13.85 8.59 7.55
C TRP A 27 15.26 9.11 7.85
N GLY A 28 16.11 9.22 6.83
CA GLY A 28 17.45 9.81 6.93
C GLY A 28 17.47 11.32 7.21
N GLY A 29 16.32 11.97 7.41
CA GLY A 29 16.23 13.39 7.74
C GLY A 29 16.35 14.33 6.53
N SER A 30 16.18 13.83 5.30
CA SER A 30 16.36 14.61 4.07
C SER A 30 15.18 14.45 3.10
N GLY A 31 15.12 15.26 2.03
CA GLY A 31 14.17 15.04 0.93
C GLY A 31 12.71 15.45 1.20
N TYR A 32 12.39 16.08 2.34
CA TYR A 32 11.02 16.49 2.69
C TYR A 32 10.32 17.41 1.66
N ALA A 33 11.05 18.04 0.73
CA ALA A 33 10.47 18.73 -0.42
C ALA A 33 9.59 17.81 -1.31
N LEU A 34 9.83 16.49 -1.26
CA LEU A 34 9.07 15.47 -1.98
C LEU A 34 7.96 14.84 -1.12
N LEU A 35 7.66 15.37 0.07
CA LEU A 35 6.67 14.78 0.98
C LEU A 35 5.29 14.65 0.32
N SER A 36 4.82 15.70 -0.36
CA SER A 36 3.54 15.66 -1.08
C SER A 36 3.51 14.60 -2.19
N ALA A 37 4.65 14.37 -2.86
CA ALA A 37 4.76 13.33 -3.88
C ALA A 37 4.69 11.93 -3.27
N HIS A 38 5.39 11.70 -2.15
CA HIS A 38 5.31 10.44 -1.39
C HIS A 38 3.87 10.16 -0.92
N GLN A 39 3.18 11.17 -0.38
CA GLN A 39 1.77 11.03 0.02
C GLN A 39 0.87 10.69 -1.17
N GLY A 40 1.05 11.38 -2.30
CA GLY A 40 0.33 11.08 -3.54
C GLY A 40 0.54 9.64 -4.01
N LEU A 41 1.78 9.14 -3.99
CA LEU A 41 2.09 7.74 -4.29
C LEU A 41 1.47 6.78 -3.27
N GLY A 42 1.48 7.12 -1.99
CA GLY A 42 0.82 6.36 -0.93
C GLY A 42 -0.69 6.22 -1.16
N TYR A 43 -1.37 7.30 -1.54
CA TYR A 43 -2.79 7.25 -1.91
C TYR A 43 -3.03 6.42 -3.18
N LEU A 44 -2.15 6.50 -4.18
CA LEU A 44 -2.24 5.69 -5.39
C LEU A 44 -2.09 4.19 -5.08
N VAL A 45 -1.15 3.83 -4.20
CA VAL A 45 -0.95 2.46 -3.70
C VAL A 45 -2.19 1.95 -3.00
N THR A 46 -2.75 2.72 -2.08
CA THR A 46 -3.86 2.26 -1.24
C THR A 46 -5.18 2.20 -2.01
N LEU A 47 -5.41 3.15 -2.93
CA LEU A 47 -6.53 3.09 -3.88
C LEU A 47 -6.39 1.88 -4.82
N GLY A 48 -5.19 1.62 -5.33
CA GLY A 48 -4.93 0.45 -6.17
C GLY A 48 -5.19 -0.87 -5.44
N LEU A 49 -4.76 -0.97 -4.17
CA LEU A 49 -5.04 -2.11 -3.31
C LEU A 49 -6.54 -2.28 -3.04
N LEU A 50 -7.25 -1.19 -2.73
CA LEU A 50 -8.70 -1.20 -2.51
C LEU A 50 -9.44 -1.73 -3.73
N LEU A 51 -9.11 -1.23 -4.92
CA LEU A 51 -9.71 -1.69 -6.17
C LEU A 51 -9.39 -3.17 -6.45
N LEU A 52 -8.14 -3.61 -6.22
CA LEU A 52 -7.78 -5.03 -6.33
C LEU A 52 -8.59 -5.91 -5.39
N ALA A 53 -8.80 -5.47 -4.14
CA ALA A 53 -9.59 -6.20 -3.16
C ALA A 53 -11.06 -6.33 -3.62
N ILE A 54 -11.67 -5.25 -4.12
CA ILE A 54 -13.04 -5.25 -4.64
C ILE A 54 -13.16 -6.20 -5.85
N LEU A 55 -12.22 -6.12 -6.81
CA LEU A 55 -12.23 -7.01 -7.98
C LEU A 55 -11.98 -8.47 -7.59
N GLY A 56 -11.22 -8.72 -6.53
CA GLY A 56 -10.90 -10.04 -6.00
C GLY A 56 -12.12 -10.85 -5.58
N PHE A 57 -13.19 -10.21 -5.09
CA PHE A 57 -14.44 -10.90 -4.72
C PHE A 57 -15.07 -11.61 -5.92
N ARG A 58 -15.00 -10.98 -7.10
CA ARG A 58 -15.52 -11.54 -8.36
C ARG A 58 -14.63 -12.67 -8.91
N GLN A 59 -13.47 -12.92 -8.31
CA GLN A 59 -12.49 -13.92 -8.73
C GLN A 59 -12.34 -15.08 -7.73
N GLY A 60 -13.26 -15.20 -6.78
CA GLY A 60 -13.24 -16.27 -5.78
C GLY A 60 -12.04 -16.20 -4.83
N VAL A 61 -11.38 -15.04 -4.70
CA VAL A 61 -10.32 -14.87 -3.70
C VAL A 61 -10.96 -14.89 -2.31
N ALA A 62 -10.31 -15.58 -1.37
CA ALA A 62 -10.80 -15.75 0.00
C ALA A 62 -11.24 -14.41 0.64
N PRO A 63 -12.50 -14.27 1.11
CA PRO A 63 -13.05 -13.01 1.62
C PRO A 63 -12.23 -12.40 2.76
N GLY A 64 -11.67 -13.21 3.66
CA GLY A 64 -10.84 -12.73 4.76
C GLY A 64 -9.63 -11.92 4.28
N LEU A 65 -8.94 -12.38 3.23
CA LEU A 65 -7.81 -11.65 2.63
C LEU A 65 -8.25 -10.30 2.04
N LEU A 66 -9.41 -10.28 1.38
CA LEU A 66 -9.94 -9.08 0.73
C LEU A 66 -10.38 -8.03 1.76
N ILE A 67 -11.06 -8.46 2.82
CA ILE A 67 -11.48 -7.60 3.93
C ILE A 67 -10.24 -7.02 4.63
N THR A 68 -9.23 -7.85 4.92
CA THR A 68 -7.97 -7.36 5.48
C THR A 68 -7.31 -6.31 4.58
N ALA A 69 -7.26 -6.53 3.27
CA ALA A 69 -6.70 -5.56 2.34
C ALA A 69 -7.50 -4.24 2.26
N ILE A 70 -8.84 -4.30 2.38
CA ILE A 70 -9.69 -3.12 2.48
C ILE A 70 -9.34 -2.33 3.74
N ILE A 71 -9.27 -2.99 4.90
CA ILE A 71 -8.87 -2.34 6.16
C ILE A 71 -7.48 -1.72 6.02
N TRP A 72 -6.53 -2.47 5.44
CA TRP A 72 -5.17 -2.00 5.20
C TRP A 72 -5.12 -0.75 4.32
N SER A 73 -5.97 -0.68 3.28
CA SER A 73 -6.07 0.47 2.39
C SER A 73 -6.51 1.76 3.08
N LEU A 74 -7.21 1.65 4.21
CA LEU A 74 -7.65 2.79 5.03
C LEU A 74 -6.64 3.12 6.14
N VAL A 75 -6.04 2.10 6.75
CA VAL A 75 -5.08 2.28 7.86
C VAL A 75 -3.79 2.93 7.39
N VAL A 76 -3.24 2.53 6.24
CA VAL A 76 -1.99 3.11 5.69
C VAL A 76 -2.06 4.64 5.55
N PRO A 77 -3.05 5.25 4.86
CA PRO A 77 -3.12 6.70 4.72
C PRO A 77 -3.49 7.41 6.02
N ALA A 78 -4.31 6.79 6.88
CA ALA A 78 -4.64 7.35 8.18
C ALA A 78 -3.38 7.52 9.04
N ILE A 79 -2.58 6.46 9.17
CA ILE A 79 -1.32 6.51 9.93
C ILE A 79 -0.29 7.42 9.24
N GLY A 80 -0.13 7.33 7.91
CA GLY A 80 0.84 8.14 7.18
C GLY A 80 0.58 9.65 7.24
N SER A 81 -0.69 10.07 7.17
CA SER A 81 -1.07 11.49 7.27
C SER A 81 -0.87 12.07 8.68
N MET A 82 -0.95 11.22 9.71
CA MET A 82 -0.72 11.60 11.10
C MET A 82 0.72 11.36 11.56
N GLN A 83 1.55 10.67 10.77
CA GLN A 83 2.86 10.15 11.19
C GLN A 83 3.72 11.21 11.90
N LEU A 84 3.92 12.38 11.28
CA LEU A 84 4.77 13.45 11.84
C LEU A 84 4.28 14.01 13.20
N LYS A 85 3.02 13.74 13.58
CA LYS A 85 2.41 14.19 14.83
C LYS A 85 2.36 13.08 15.88
N LEU A 86 2.62 11.83 15.51
CA LEU A 86 2.54 10.67 16.39
C LEU A 86 3.92 10.39 17.01
N LEU A 87 3.93 10.28 18.35
CA LEU A 87 5.12 10.02 19.18
C LEU A 87 6.33 10.89 18.78
N PRO A 88 6.22 12.23 18.74
CA PRO A 88 7.36 13.07 18.37
C PRO A 88 8.52 12.91 19.36
N GLY A 89 9.75 13.08 18.87
CA GLY A 89 10.98 12.91 19.66
C GLY A 89 11.58 11.51 19.56
N ASP A 90 12.20 11.04 20.64
CA ASP A 90 13.02 9.82 20.66
C ASP A 90 12.23 8.53 20.36
N GLN A 91 10.90 8.55 20.47
CA GLN A 91 10.04 7.40 20.19
C GLN A 91 9.43 7.43 18.77
N HIS A 92 9.72 8.48 17.98
CA HIS A 92 9.09 8.67 16.67
C HIS A 92 9.44 7.54 15.69
N TRP A 93 10.61 6.92 15.83
CA TRP A 93 11.03 5.78 15.03
C TRP A 93 10.03 4.61 15.10
N VAL A 94 9.30 4.44 16.21
CA VAL A 94 8.29 3.36 16.34
C VAL A 94 7.19 3.54 15.29
N ILE A 95 6.71 4.77 15.12
CA ILE A 95 5.70 5.09 14.09
C ILE A 95 6.30 4.98 12.70
N GLN A 96 7.56 5.36 12.51
CA GLN A 96 8.26 5.20 11.23
C GLN A 96 8.37 3.72 10.81
N VAL A 97 8.80 2.84 11.71
CA VAL A 97 8.83 1.37 11.47
C VAL A 97 7.43 0.86 11.19
N PHE A 98 6.45 1.24 12.02
CA PHE A 98 5.08 0.78 11.87
C PHE A 98 4.49 1.18 10.51
N HIS A 99 4.63 2.44 10.11
CA HIS A 99 4.18 2.91 8.81
C HIS A 99 4.93 2.24 7.64
N LEU A 100 6.24 2.01 7.78
CA LEU A 100 7.02 1.27 6.78
C LEU A 100 6.47 -0.15 6.60
N LEU A 101 6.19 -0.87 7.70
CA LEU A 101 5.61 -2.21 7.64
C LEU A 101 4.20 -2.20 7.04
N LEU A 102 3.38 -1.19 7.34
CA LEU A 102 2.10 -0.99 6.69
C LEU A 102 2.27 -0.76 5.17
N GLY A 103 3.22 0.06 4.75
CA GLY A 103 3.52 0.31 3.34
C GLY A 103 3.97 -0.95 2.59
N VAL A 104 4.92 -1.69 3.15
CA VAL A 104 5.38 -2.99 2.60
C VAL A 104 4.23 -4.00 2.55
N GLY A 105 3.41 -4.05 3.61
CA GLY A 105 2.20 -4.87 3.66
C GLY A 105 1.22 -4.57 2.53
N ALA A 106 1.01 -3.29 2.18
CA ALA A 106 0.13 -2.90 1.08
C ALA A 106 0.62 -3.45 -0.27
N ILE A 107 1.94 -3.40 -0.52
CA ILE A 107 2.55 -3.98 -1.72
C ILE A 107 2.35 -5.50 -1.70
N ALA A 108 2.67 -6.18 -0.60
CA ALA A 108 2.52 -7.62 -0.47
C ALA A 108 1.07 -8.09 -0.70
N PHE A 109 0.09 -7.43 -0.10
CA PHE A 109 -1.33 -7.76 -0.30
C PHE A 109 -1.74 -7.63 -1.77
N SER A 110 -1.29 -6.58 -2.46
CA SER A 110 -1.61 -6.38 -3.88
C SER A 110 -1.08 -7.52 -4.75
N GLU A 111 0.14 -7.99 -4.48
CA GLU A 111 0.78 -9.10 -5.18
C GLU A 111 0.06 -10.43 -4.94
N ILE A 112 -0.30 -10.71 -3.68
CA ILE A 112 -1.02 -11.93 -3.29
C ILE A 112 -2.41 -11.96 -3.91
N ILE A 113 -3.18 -10.87 -3.79
CA ILE A 113 -4.54 -10.78 -4.32
C ILE A 113 -4.54 -10.90 -5.84
N ALA A 114 -3.71 -10.11 -6.53
CA ALA A 114 -3.63 -10.16 -7.98
C ALA A 114 -3.19 -11.54 -8.49
N GLY A 115 -2.21 -12.17 -7.83
CA GLY A 115 -1.76 -13.52 -8.18
C GLY A 115 -2.85 -14.58 -8.01
N ARG A 116 -3.63 -14.53 -6.92
CA ARG A 116 -4.77 -15.45 -6.72
C ARG A 116 -5.87 -15.20 -7.74
N ALA A 117 -6.25 -13.94 -7.94
CA ALA A 117 -7.34 -13.55 -8.83
C ALA A 117 -7.04 -13.91 -10.31
N LEU A 118 -5.80 -13.77 -10.77
CA LEU A 118 -5.40 -14.12 -12.13
C LEU A 118 -5.40 -15.63 -12.38
N ARG A 119 -5.07 -16.45 -11.37
CA ARG A 119 -5.16 -17.92 -11.47
C ARG A 119 -6.61 -18.38 -11.61
N SER A 120 -7.53 -17.79 -10.86
CA SER A 120 -8.97 -18.09 -10.99
C SER A 120 -9.53 -17.76 -12.37
N CYS A 121 -9.02 -16.72 -13.05
CA CYS A 121 -9.43 -16.40 -14.43
C CYS A 121 -8.84 -17.35 -15.50
N ALA A 122 -7.89 -18.22 -15.15
CA ALA A 122 -7.22 -19.13 -16.07
C ALA A 122 -7.74 -20.57 -15.99
N ALA A 123 -8.46 -20.90 -14.92
CA ALA A 123 -9.29 -22.10 -14.80
C ALA A 123 -10.67 -21.86 -15.45
#